data_AF-A0A3R9WAZ4-F1
#
_entry.id   AF-A0A3R9WAZ4-F1
#
_cell.length_a   1.000
_cell.length_b   1.000
_cell.length_c   1.000
_cell.angle_alpha   90.00
_cell.angle_beta   90.00
_cell.angle_gamma   90.00
#
_symmetry.space_group_name_H-M   'P 1'
#
loop_
_entity.id
_entity.type
_entity.pdbx_description
1 polymer ?
#
loop_
_entity_poly.entity_id
_entity_poly.type
_entity_poly.pdbx_seq_one_letter_code
_entity_poly.pdbx_strand_id
1 'polypeptide(L)'
;MSTTPSRPTPAEREEMARLLPVPAERDRPGRHHQALKDQLLREFRQDAGPAAAPAAKPRFGVRRLTIVAVPLAAGALAVTLATNGQLEPRPDAGPNAAVAPGGERKTAGATPAAVLLDRIATVAAAKPATTVRDDQYVYVSSTVAWSSQSDSDPVLRLDTPHSRKIWHSVDGSRPGLLRERGEDTLLAGALDKDGRPVSDNPAGNPHPTLNSPTYRYLESLPTDPEVLLKKIYDETRGAGPGPDQEAFVTIGDLLREQLAPPKVSAALYKAAARIPGVTVVDDAVDAAGRHGVAVARVHAGERTEWIFDKKTLEFLGERGVMVEDTTWGKTGQVTATTAVLSRAVTDKTGEAPGHTR
;
A
#
# COMPACT_ATOMS: atom_id res chain seq x y z
N MET A 1 -37.92 -30.95 -40.42
CA MET A 1 -37.41 -31.82 -39.36
C MET A 1 -36.43 -31.00 -38.54
N SER A 2 -36.82 -30.57 -37.33
CA SER A 2 -35.98 -29.74 -36.46
C SER A 2 -35.30 -30.64 -35.44
N THR A 3 -33.97 -30.74 -35.48
CA THR A 3 -33.16 -31.42 -34.47
C THR A 3 -32.68 -30.39 -33.45
N THR A 4 -33.28 -30.39 -32.26
CA THR A 4 -32.80 -29.62 -31.10
C THR A 4 -31.49 -30.26 -30.60
N PRO A 5 -30.40 -29.50 -30.34
CA PRO A 5 -29.18 -30.08 -29.81
C PRO A 5 -29.40 -30.49 -28.35
N SER A 6 -29.19 -31.78 -28.05
CA SER A 6 -29.24 -32.32 -26.69
C SER A 6 -28.13 -31.73 -25.82
N ARG A 7 -28.49 -31.36 -24.59
CA ARG A 7 -27.57 -30.80 -23.60
C ARG A 7 -26.64 -31.90 -23.10
N PRO A 8 -25.31 -31.69 -23.03
CA PRO A 8 -24.36 -32.72 -22.63
C PRO A 8 -24.62 -33.20 -21.21
N THR A 9 -24.52 -34.52 -21.04
CA THR A 9 -24.67 -35.24 -19.78
C THR A 9 -23.53 -34.87 -18.81
N PRO A 10 -23.71 -35.10 -17.50
CA PRO A 10 -22.66 -34.79 -16.51
C PRO A 10 -21.33 -35.49 -16.79
N ALA A 11 -21.36 -36.72 -17.30
CA ALA A 11 -20.17 -37.48 -17.68
C ALA A 11 -19.45 -36.86 -18.89
N GLU A 12 -20.19 -36.45 -19.92
CA GLU A 12 -19.62 -35.77 -21.09
C GLU A 12 -19.02 -34.40 -20.71
N ARG A 13 -19.58 -33.71 -19.71
CA ARG A 13 -18.99 -32.46 -19.18
C ARG A 13 -17.68 -32.71 -18.46
N GLU A 14 -17.57 -33.82 -17.75
CA GLU A 14 -16.34 -34.19 -17.04
C GLU A 14 -15.24 -34.62 -18.01
N GLU A 15 -15.60 -35.32 -19.09
CA GLU A 15 -14.69 -35.68 -20.17
C GLU A 15 -14.24 -34.45 -20.97
N MET A 16 -15.17 -33.54 -21.30
CA MET A 16 -14.82 -32.25 -21.92
C MET A 16 -13.93 -31.40 -21.01
N ALA A 17 -14.14 -31.43 -19.68
CA ALA A 17 -13.29 -30.71 -18.72
C ALA A 17 -11.86 -31.25 -18.66
N ARG A 18 -11.64 -32.54 -18.99
CA ARG A 18 -10.30 -33.16 -19.08
C ARG A 18 -9.59 -32.89 -20.42
N LEU A 19 -10.34 -32.53 -21.46
CA LEU A 19 -9.83 -32.18 -22.79
C LEU A 19 -9.52 -30.68 -22.94
N LEU A 20 -9.96 -29.85 -21.99
CA LEU A 20 -9.54 -28.46 -21.93
C LEU A 20 -8.05 -28.40 -21.56
N PRO A 21 -7.23 -27.61 -22.26
CA PRO A 21 -5.87 -27.34 -21.83
C PRO A 21 -5.90 -26.81 -20.40
N VAL A 22 -5.00 -27.34 -19.56
CA VAL A 22 -4.80 -26.84 -18.19
C VAL A 22 -4.70 -25.31 -18.28
N PRO A 23 -5.57 -24.55 -17.60
CA PRO A 23 -5.50 -23.10 -17.63
C PRO A 23 -4.08 -22.68 -17.26
N ALA A 24 -3.51 -21.74 -18.03
CA ALA A 24 -2.20 -21.17 -17.75
C ALA A 24 -2.09 -20.82 -16.25
N GLU A 25 -0.93 -21.12 -15.67
CA GLU A 25 -0.66 -21.05 -14.22
C GLU A 25 -1.27 -19.81 -13.58
N ARG A 26 -2.07 -20.03 -12.52
CA ARG A 26 -2.54 -18.98 -11.60
C ARG A 26 -1.35 -18.12 -11.16
N ASP A 27 -1.55 -16.81 -11.28
CA ASP A 27 -0.64 -15.79 -10.79
C ASP A 27 -0.26 -16.01 -9.31
N ARG A 28 1.05 -15.88 -9.03
CA ARG A 28 1.68 -16.29 -7.76
C ARG A 28 1.62 -15.13 -6.76
N PRO A 29 1.01 -15.29 -5.56
CA PRO A 29 0.77 -14.22 -4.58
C PRO A 29 1.97 -13.30 -4.30
N GLY A 30 3.17 -13.84 -4.05
CA GLY A 30 4.35 -12.98 -3.81
C GLY A 30 5.10 -12.47 -5.03
N ARG A 31 4.77 -12.91 -6.26
CA ARG A 31 5.29 -12.24 -7.46
C ARG A 31 4.64 -10.86 -7.63
N HIS A 32 3.57 -10.51 -6.90
CA HIS A 32 2.86 -9.24 -7.01
C HIS A 32 3.46 -8.14 -6.13
N HIS A 33 3.83 -8.46 -4.88
CA HIS A 33 4.57 -7.52 -4.05
C HIS A 33 6.00 -7.33 -4.55
N GLN A 34 6.58 -8.41 -5.09
CA GLN A 34 7.73 -8.33 -5.97
C GLN A 34 7.40 -7.62 -7.27
N ALA A 35 6.21 -7.67 -7.87
CA ALA A 35 5.95 -6.91 -9.09
C ALA A 35 5.95 -5.41 -8.81
N LEU A 36 5.43 -4.96 -7.67
CA LEU A 36 5.50 -3.57 -7.23
C LEU A 36 6.91 -3.17 -6.77
N LYS A 37 7.56 -3.98 -5.92
CA LYS A 37 8.94 -3.74 -5.47
C LYS A 37 9.94 -3.88 -6.61
N ASP A 38 9.82 -4.89 -7.46
CA ASP A 38 10.59 -5.09 -8.69
C ASP A 38 10.10 -4.17 -9.81
N GLN A 39 8.95 -3.52 -9.78
CA GLN A 39 8.63 -2.43 -10.71
C GLN A 39 9.40 -1.20 -10.24
N LEU A 40 9.25 -0.83 -8.97
CA LEU A 40 10.06 0.20 -8.30
C LEU A 40 11.58 -0.09 -8.32
N LEU A 41 12.04 -1.34 -8.45
CA LEU A 41 13.47 -1.71 -8.49
C LEU A 41 13.97 -2.14 -9.89
N ARG A 42 13.13 -2.70 -10.78
CA ARG A 42 13.50 -2.96 -12.19
C ARG A 42 13.59 -1.64 -12.95
N GLU A 43 12.78 -0.64 -12.58
CA GLU A 43 12.88 0.73 -13.11
C GLU A 43 14.26 1.37 -12.84
N PHE A 44 15.06 0.88 -11.88
CA PHE A 44 16.41 1.40 -11.58
C PHE A 44 17.58 0.49 -11.92
N ARG A 45 17.37 -0.75 -12.37
CA ARG A 45 18.46 -1.74 -12.45
C ARG A 45 18.96 -2.13 -13.84
N GLN A 46 18.37 -1.66 -14.93
CA GLN A 46 18.91 -1.99 -16.24
C GLN A 46 19.87 -0.89 -16.74
N ASP A 47 21.07 -0.87 -16.15
CA ASP A 47 22.31 -0.99 -16.93
C ASP A 47 23.55 -1.13 -16.03
N ALA A 48 24.00 -2.37 -15.88
CA ALA A 48 25.42 -2.68 -15.76
C ALA A 48 25.67 -4.00 -16.49
N GLY A 49 25.75 -3.94 -17.82
CA GLY A 49 26.40 -4.97 -18.62
C GLY A 49 27.88 -5.12 -18.26
N PRO A 50 28.50 -6.29 -18.51
CA PRO A 50 29.68 -6.74 -17.77
C PRO A 50 30.95 -6.04 -18.26
N ALA A 51 31.45 -5.09 -17.48
CA ALA A 51 32.78 -4.52 -17.69
C ALA A 51 33.79 -5.11 -16.70
N ALA A 52 34.61 -6.01 -17.24
CA ALA A 52 36.00 -6.33 -16.93
C ALA A 52 36.49 -6.39 -15.46
N ALA A 53 37.13 -7.52 -15.16
CA ALA A 53 37.81 -7.83 -13.91
C ALA A 53 38.70 -6.67 -13.37
N PRO A 54 38.66 -6.36 -12.06
CA PRO A 54 39.54 -5.36 -11.49
C PRO A 54 40.95 -5.95 -11.26
N ALA A 55 41.95 -5.27 -11.82
CA ALA A 55 43.35 -5.41 -11.46
C ALA A 55 43.60 -4.93 -10.00
N ALA A 56 44.61 -5.55 -9.38
CA ALA A 56 44.94 -5.48 -7.96
C ALA A 56 45.13 -4.07 -7.37
N LYS A 57 44.70 -3.88 -6.11
CA LYS A 57 45.05 -2.73 -5.26
C LYS A 57 46.26 -3.06 -4.35
N PRO A 58 47.19 -2.12 -4.10
CA PRO A 58 48.12 -2.23 -2.98
C PRO A 58 47.49 -1.74 -1.66
N ARG A 59 48.01 -2.29 -0.56
CA ARG A 59 47.50 -2.24 0.81
C ARG A 59 48.13 -1.10 1.60
N PHE A 60 47.34 -0.28 2.30
CA PHE A 60 47.71 0.50 3.50
C PHE A 60 46.40 0.86 4.22
N GLY A 61 46.20 0.85 5.53
CA GLY A 61 46.97 0.55 6.72
C GLY A 61 46.02 0.84 7.90
N VAL A 62 45.85 -0.11 8.81
CA VAL A 62 44.85 -0.07 9.89
C VAL A 62 45.36 0.83 11.03
N ARG A 63 44.57 1.81 11.47
CA ARG A 63 44.74 2.44 12.80
C ARG A 63 43.42 2.42 13.58
N ARG A 64 43.51 1.71 14.70
CA ARG A 64 42.54 1.55 15.80
C ARG A 64 42.29 2.88 16.52
N LEU A 65 41.06 3.13 16.97
CA LEU A 65 40.70 3.99 18.13
C LEU A 65 39.32 3.50 18.62
N THR A 66 39.29 2.61 19.63
CA THR A 66 38.96 2.87 21.04
C THR A 66 37.50 3.26 21.32
N ILE A 67 36.80 2.28 21.90
CA ILE A 67 35.50 2.34 22.56
C ILE A 67 35.65 3.14 23.88
N VAL A 68 34.76 4.11 24.11
CA VAL A 68 34.46 4.64 25.45
C VAL A 68 32.94 4.53 25.64
N ALA A 69 32.56 3.93 26.76
CA ALA A 69 31.20 3.66 27.17
C ALA A 69 30.73 4.64 28.26
N VAL A 70 29.42 4.55 28.55
CA VAL A 70 28.71 4.90 29.81
C VAL A 70 28.07 6.32 29.84
N PRO A 71 26.89 6.57 30.50
CA PRO A 71 25.79 5.70 30.97
C PRO A 71 24.37 6.12 30.50
N LEU A 72 23.43 5.21 30.75
CA LEU A 72 21.97 5.38 30.83
C LEU A 72 21.54 6.46 31.86
N ALA A 73 20.54 7.27 31.51
CA ALA A 73 19.70 7.98 32.48
C ALA A 73 18.23 7.86 32.07
N ALA A 74 17.47 7.16 32.91
CA ALA A 74 16.03 7.03 32.84
C ALA A 74 15.35 8.33 33.30
N GLY A 75 14.32 8.77 32.58
CA GLY A 75 13.47 9.90 32.97
C GLY A 75 12.01 9.57 32.66
N ALA A 76 11.31 9.03 33.64
CA ALA A 76 9.87 8.85 33.61
C ALA A 76 9.17 10.18 33.93
N LEU A 77 8.27 10.62 33.06
CA LEU A 77 7.29 11.68 33.37
C LEU A 77 5.90 11.12 33.18
N ALA A 78 5.27 10.77 34.30
CA ALA A 78 3.85 10.54 34.42
C ALA A 78 3.13 11.90 34.48
N VAL A 79 2.15 12.10 33.62
CA VAL A 79 1.17 13.19 33.77
C VAL A 79 -0.20 12.55 33.96
N THR A 80 -0.64 12.56 35.21
CA THR A 80 -2.00 12.24 35.65
C THR A 80 -2.85 13.50 35.54
N LEU A 81 -3.86 13.50 34.66
CA LEU A 81 -4.96 14.45 34.68
C LEU A 81 -6.25 13.66 34.93
N ALA A 82 -6.60 13.56 36.20
CA ALA A 82 -7.94 13.22 36.64
C ALA A 82 -8.75 14.52 36.73
N THR A 83 -9.84 14.63 35.96
CA THR A 83 -10.94 15.51 36.33
C THR A 83 -12.25 14.76 36.13
N ASN A 84 -12.96 14.61 37.24
CA ASN A 84 -14.29 14.04 37.34
C ASN A 84 -15.29 15.08 36.82
N GLY A 85 -16.13 14.70 35.87
CA GLY A 85 -17.32 15.45 35.46
C GLY A 85 -18.50 14.52 35.41
N GLN A 86 -19.32 14.54 36.46
CA GLN A 86 -20.57 13.79 36.56
C GLN A 86 -21.59 14.27 35.53
N LEU A 87 -22.22 13.27 34.92
CA LEU A 87 -23.61 13.18 34.46
C LEU A 87 -24.54 14.32 34.85
N GLU A 88 -25.24 14.88 33.85
CA GLU A 88 -26.69 14.73 33.68
C GLU A 88 -27.02 14.72 32.18
N PRO A 89 -27.93 13.84 31.71
CA PRO A 89 -29.28 14.34 31.44
C PRO A 89 -30.41 13.32 31.70
N ARG A 90 -31.57 13.83 32.13
CA ARG A 90 -32.89 13.17 32.05
C ARG A 90 -33.92 14.22 31.57
N PRO A 91 -35.12 13.88 31.05
CA PRO A 91 -35.70 12.54 30.84
C PRO A 91 -36.38 12.28 29.48
N ASP A 92 -36.42 10.98 29.15
CA ASP A 92 -37.50 10.18 28.56
C ASP A 92 -38.74 10.92 27.99
N ALA A 93 -38.93 10.83 26.67
CA ALA A 93 -40.24 10.90 26.02
C ALA A 93 -40.47 9.60 25.23
N GLY A 94 -41.53 8.89 25.59
CA GLY A 94 -41.86 7.54 25.15
C GLY A 94 -42.40 7.39 23.72
N PRO A 95 -42.82 6.16 23.35
CA PRO A 95 -42.88 5.68 21.97
C PRO A 95 -44.29 5.76 21.35
N ASN A 96 -44.31 5.88 20.02
CA ASN A 96 -45.31 5.43 19.02
C ASN A 96 -45.72 6.52 18.05
N ALA A 97 -45.44 6.33 16.76
CA ALA A 97 -46.45 6.38 15.71
C ALA A 97 -45.89 5.97 14.32
N ALA A 98 -46.63 5.03 13.72
CA ALA A 98 -46.88 4.86 12.28
C ALA A 98 -45.78 4.28 11.38
N VAL A 99 -45.88 2.96 11.20
CA VAL A 99 -45.42 2.19 10.04
C VAL A 99 -46.24 2.61 8.81
N ALA A 100 -45.57 3.04 7.75
CA ALA A 100 -46.12 3.11 6.39
C ALA A 100 -45.46 2.02 5.53
N PRO A 101 -46.21 1.24 4.73
CA PRO A 101 -45.63 0.19 3.90
C PRO A 101 -45.08 0.81 2.60
N GLY A 102 -43.82 1.21 2.62
CA GLY A 102 -43.05 1.54 1.43
C GLY A 102 -42.18 0.35 1.07
N GLY A 103 -42.42 -0.24 -0.12
CA GLY A 103 -41.72 -1.43 -0.59
C GLY A 103 -40.20 -1.35 -0.40
N GLU A 104 -39.67 -2.28 0.39
CA GLU A 104 -38.24 -2.47 0.57
C GLU A 104 -37.61 -2.85 -0.77
N ARG A 105 -37.14 -1.85 -1.53
CA ARG A 105 -35.85 -2.02 -2.16
C ARG A 105 -34.89 -2.25 -1.01
N LYS A 106 -34.41 -3.49 -0.84
CA LYS A 106 -33.23 -3.79 -0.03
C LYS A 106 -32.10 -2.89 -0.52
N THR A 107 -31.97 -1.70 0.06
CA THR A 107 -30.68 -1.04 0.20
C THR A 107 -29.84 -2.06 0.93
N ALA A 108 -28.94 -2.72 0.22
CA ALA A 108 -27.92 -3.53 0.85
C ALA A 108 -27.29 -2.63 1.93
N GLY A 109 -27.49 -3.00 3.20
CA GLY A 109 -26.93 -2.24 4.31
C GLY A 109 -25.43 -2.07 4.08
N ALA A 110 -24.89 -0.89 4.41
CA ALA A 110 -23.46 -0.65 4.28
C ALA A 110 -22.69 -1.75 5.03
N THR A 111 -21.70 -2.37 4.38
CA THR A 111 -20.87 -3.39 5.02
C THR A 111 -20.09 -2.77 6.18
N PRO A 112 -19.68 -3.54 7.20
CA PRO A 112 -18.83 -3.02 8.28
C PRO A 112 -17.57 -2.32 7.78
N ALA A 113 -16.98 -2.84 6.70
CA ALA A 113 -15.81 -2.23 6.06
C ALA A 113 -16.12 -0.88 5.42
N ALA A 114 -17.26 -0.76 4.73
CA ALA A 114 -17.68 0.50 4.15
C ALA A 114 -17.94 1.57 5.24
N VAL A 115 -18.55 1.17 6.37
CA VAL A 115 -18.76 2.07 7.52
C VAL A 115 -17.42 2.51 8.12
N LEU A 116 -16.46 1.60 8.29
CA LEU A 116 -15.13 1.95 8.80
C LEU A 116 -14.38 2.90 7.86
N LEU A 117 -14.38 2.61 6.55
CA LEU A 117 -13.73 3.46 5.55
C LEU A 117 -14.37 4.84 5.42
N ASP A 118 -15.68 4.97 5.58
CA ASP A 118 -16.34 6.29 5.58
C ASP A 118 -15.96 7.13 6.81
N ARG A 119 -15.81 6.49 7.98
CA ARG A 119 -15.27 7.16 9.18
C ARG A 119 -13.83 7.59 8.98
N ILE A 120 -12.97 6.72 8.43
CA ILE A 120 -11.57 7.06 8.11
C ILE A 120 -11.53 8.21 7.10
N ALA A 121 -12.36 8.18 6.06
CA ALA A 121 -12.45 9.24 5.06
C ALA A 121 -12.86 10.58 5.68
N THR A 122 -13.80 10.56 6.63
CA THR A 122 -14.24 11.76 7.36
C THR A 122 -13.09 12.37 8.17
N VAL A 123 -12.33 11.54 8.88
CA VAL A 123 -11.14 12.01 9.63
C VAL A 123 -10.06 12.52 8.67
N ALA A 124 -9.80 11.81 7.58
CA ALA A 124 -8.82 12.20 6.57
C ALA A 124 -9.16 13.57 5.95
N ALA A 125 -10.42 13.82 5.62
CA ALA A 125 -10.89 15.09 5.04
C ALA A 125 -10.76 16.28 6.00
N ALA A 126 -10.84 16.03 7.31
CA ALA A 126 -10.73 17.06 8.34
C ALA A 126 -9.28 17.46 8.66
N LYS A 127 -8.28 16.71 8.15
CA LYS A 127 -6.87 17.05 8.36
C LYS A 127 -6.52 18.38 7.66
N PRO A 128 -5.66 19.22 8.25
CA PRO A 128 -5.18 20.43 7.58
C PRO A 128 -4.39 20.04 6.33
N ALA A 129 -4.59 20.80 5.25
CA ALA A 129 -3.80 20.62 4.05
C ALA A 129 -2.37 21.15 4.27
N THR A 130 -1.38 20.30 4.00
CA THR A 130 0.02 20.72 3.99
C THR A 130 0.30 21.56 2.76
N THR A 131 0.84 22.76 2.95
CA THR A 131 1.31 23.59 1.82
C THR A 131 2.64 23.03 1.31
N VAL A 132 2.70 22.74 0.00
CA VAL A 132 3.89 22.20 -0.66
C VAL A 132 4.27 23.04 -1.88
N ARG A 133 5.57 23.23 -2.11
CA ARG A 133 6.10 23.90 -3.30
C ARG A 133 6.61 22.86 -4.31
N ASP A 134 6.60 23.24 -5.58
CA ASP A 134 7.03 22.36 -6.68
C ASP A 134 8.50 21.95 -6.54
N ASP A 135 9.31 22.84 -5.97
CA ASP A 135 10.72 22.63 -5.73
C ASP A 135 11.03 21.83 -4.44
N GLN A 136 10.07 21.11 -3.88
CA GLN A 136 10.26 20.29 -2.68
C GLN A 136 10.08 18.79 -2.95
N TYR A 137 10.28 18.01 -1.90
CA TYR A 137 10.10 16.56 -1.89
C TYR A 137 9.11 16.14 -0.81
N VAL A 138 8.23 15.19 -1.14
CA VAL A 138 7.46 14.43 -0.15
C VAL A 138 8.36 13.34 0.42
N TYR A 139 8.61 13.39 1.72
CA TYR A 139 9.38 12.41 2.46
C TYR A 139 8.47 11.42 3.17
N VAL A 140 8.75 10.12 3.05
CA VAL A 140 8.11 9.07 3.85
C VAL A 140 9.19 8.17 4.46
N SER A 141 9.11 7.96 5.77
CA SER A 141 9.91 6.98 6.51
C SER A 141 9.06 5.80 6.91
N SER A 142 9.56 4.59 6.68
CA SER A 142 8.88 3.36 7.04
C SER A 142 9.83 2.26 7.50
N THR A 143 9.26 1.29 8.21
CA THR A 143 9.83 -0.05 8.36
C THR A 143 9.08 -0.97 7.40
N VAL A 144 9.79 -1.77 6.60
CA VAL A 144 9.18 -2.67 5.62
C VAL A 144 9.81 -4.06 5.65
N ALA A 145 9.02 -5.06 5.35
CA ALA A 145 9.46 -6.41 4.98
C ALA A 145 8.47 -6.98 3.96
N TRP A 146 9.01 -7.53 2.88
CA TRP A 146 8.24 -8.10 1.78
C TRP A 146 8.79 -9.48 1.49
N SER A 147 7.89 -10.40 1.16
CA SER A 147 8.28 -11.73 0.71
C SER A 147 8.88 -11.66 -0.69
N SER A 148 9.90 -12.49 -0.90
CA SER A 148 10.47 -12.76 -2.21
C SER A 148 10.36 -14.23 -2.53
N GLN A 149 10.20 -14.54 -3.82
CA GLN A 149 10.37 -15.87 -4.39
C GLN A 149 11.51 -15.82 -5.40
N SER A 150 12.12 -16.97 -5.66
CA SER A 150 13.01 -17.16 -6.80
C SER A 150 12.52 -18.33 -7.64
N ASP A 151 12.97 -18.43 -8.90
CA ASP A 151 12.58 -19.57 -9.75
C ASP A 151 13.11 -20.91 -9.18
N SER A 152 14.15 -20.86 -8.35
CA SER A 152 14.70 -22.02 -7.64
C SER A 152 13.94 -22.36 -6.35
N ASP A 153 13.14 -21.44 -5.81
CA ASP A 153 12.40 -21.63 -4.56
C ASP A 153 11.04 -20.90 -4.63
N PRO A 154 9.95 -21.65 -4.87
CA PRO A 154 8.62 -21.07 -4.96
C PRO A 154 8.05 -20.67 -3.59
N VAL A 155 8.73 -20.99 -2.48
CA VAL A 155 8.24 -20.62 -1.15
C VAL A 155 8.51 -19.15 -0.87
N LEU A 156 7.48 -18.45 -0.45
CA LEU A 156 7.54 -17.07 0.01
C LEU A 156 8.48 -16.98 1.21
N ARG A 157 9.54 -16.18 1.09
CA ARG A 157 10.41 -15.84 2.21
C ARG A 157 10.30 -14.37 2.53
N LEU A 158 9.71 -14.09 3.69
CA LEU A 158 9.64 -12.75 4.23
C LEU A 158 11.03 -12.27 4.58
N ASP A 159 11.38 -11.12 4.04
CA ASP A 159 12.64 -10.45 4.33
C ASP A 159 12.67 -9.95 5.80
N THR A 160 13.86 -9.72 6.34
CA THR A 160 13.99 -9.12 7.68
C THR A 160 13.50 -7.67 7.62
N PRO A 161 12.59 -7.24 8.53
CA PRO A 161 12.15 -5.85 8.61
C PRO A 161 13.32 -4.87 8.66
N HIS A 162 13.25 -3.83 7.84
CA HIS A 162 14.33 -2.85 7.68
C HIS A 162 13.79 -1.47 7.38
N SER A 163 14.63 -0.46 7.59
CA SER A 163 14.25 0.92 7.29
C SER A 163 14.24 1.19 5.79
N ARG A 164 13.18 1.85 5.36
CA ARG A 164 12.98 2.43 4.04
C ARG A 164 12.66 3.91 4.21
N LYS A 165 13.32 4.75 3.41
CA LYS A 165 13.07 6.19 3.34
C LYS A 165 12.97 6.58 1.89
N ILE A 166 11.94 7.33 1.54
CA ILE A 166 11.70 7.74 0.17
C ILE A 166 11.42 9.23 0.10
N TRP A 167 11.90 9.85 -0.96
CA TRP A 167 11.71 11.26 -1.29
C TRP A 167 11.16 11.34 -2.72
N HIS A 168 9.89 11.69 -2.87
CA HIS A 168 9.27 11.94 -4.17
C HIS A 168 9.31 13.42 -4.51
N SER A 169 9.77 13.80 -5.71
CA SER A 169 9.64 15.17 -6.20
C SER A 169 8.16 15.55 -6.26
N VAL A 170 7.81 16.73 -5.72
CA VAL A 170 6.41 17.18 -5.62
C VAL A 170 5.76 17.31 -7.00
N ASP A 171 6.47 17.93 -7.94
CA ASP A 171 6.01 18.17 -9.31
C ASP A 171 6.49 17.10 -10.31
N GLY A 172 7.49 16.30 -9.94
CA GLY A 172 8.13 15.33 -10.82
C GLY A 172 9.12 15.95 -11.79
N SER A 173 9.57 17.20 -11.62
CA SER A 173 10.57 17.80 -12.51
C SER A 173 11.99 17.27 -12.25
N ARG A 174 12.22 16.71 -11.06
CA ARG A 174 13.54 16.24 -10.60
C ARG A 174 13.49 14.80 -10.10
N PRO A 175 14.64 14.10 -10.10
CA PRO A 175 14.69 12.76 -9.56
C PRO A 175 14.39 12.77 -8.06
N GLY A 176 13.63 11.78 -7.62
CA GLY A 176 13.49 11.46 -6.20
C GLY A 176 14.67 10.62 -5.70
N LEU A 177 14.55 10.13 -4.47
CA LEU A 177 15.52 9.25 -3.85
C LEU A 177 14.81 8.16 -3.06
N LEU A 178 15.30 6.94 -3.16
CA LEU A 178 14.98 5.85 -2.25
C LEU A 178 16.25 5.47 -1.50
N ARG A 179 16.17 5.43 -0.18
CA ARG A 179 17.18 4.86 0.70
C ARG A 179 16.60 3.64 1.41
N GLU A 180 17.15 2.46 1.13
CA GLU A 180 16.69 1.20 1.68
C GLU A 180 17.89 0.32 2.02
N ARG A 181 17.92 -0.24 3.23
CA ARG A 181 19.09 -1.03 3.74
C ARG A 181 20.43 -0.27 3.71
N GLY A 182 20.39 1.06 3.73
CA GLY A 182 21.58 1.91 3.66
C GLY A 182 22.06 2.19 2.23
N GLU A 183 21.41 1.59 1.23
CA GLU A 183 21.71 1.83 -0.19
C GLU A 183 20.80 2.92 -0.75
N ASP A 184 21.40 3.83 -1.52
CA ASP A 184 20.71 4.92 -2.19
C ASP A 184 20.43 4.56 -3.66
N THR A 185 19.18 4.72 -4.07
CA THR A 185 18.71 4.55 -5.44
C THR A 185 18.02 5.83 -5.87
N LEU A 186 18.54 6.50 -6.90
CA LEU A 186 17.87 7.66 -7.49
C LEU A 186 16.55 7.21 -8.11
N LEU A 187 15.48 7.97 -7.88
CA LEU A 187 14.20 7.75 -8.53
C LEU A 187 14.11 8.66 -9.76
N ALA A 188 14.19 8.14 -10.98
CA ALA A 188 14.30 8.91 -12.21
C ALA A 188 13.47 8.35 -13.40
N GLY A 189 13.03 9.29 -14.25
CA GLY A 189 12.76 9.12 -15.68
C GLY A 189 11.31 8.84 -16.07
N ALA A 190 10.80 9.53 -17.11
CA ALA A 190 9.60 9.10 -17.82
C ALA A 190 9.73 7.62 -18.16
N LEU A 191 8.72 6.85 -17.78
CA LEU A 191 8.62 5.47 -18.17
C LEU A 191 7.79 5.42 -19.45
N ASP A 192 8.23 4.62 -20.41
CA ASP A 192 7.31 4.24 -21.47
C ASP A 192 6.13 3.45 -20.87
N LYS A 193 5.11 3.19 -21.68
CA LYS A 193 3.95 2.37 -21.32
C LYS A 193 4.32 0.96 -20.79
N ASP A 194 5.57 0.54 -20.98
CA ASP A 194 6.12 -0.76 -20.61
C ASP A 194 7.07 -0.66 -19.40
N GLY A 195 7.17 0.51 -18.74
CA GLY A 195 7.94 0.70 -17.50
C GLY A 195 9.45 0.94 -17.69
N ARG A 196 9.90 1.36 -18.88
CA ARG A 196 11.33 1.54 -19.19
C ARG A 196 11.76 3.02 -19.18
N PRO A 197 12.97 3.36 -18.70
CA PRO A 197 13.48 4.72 -18.76
C PRO A 197 13.57 5.26 -20.19
N VAL A 198 12.98 6.44 -20.45
CA VAL A 198 12.97 7.08 -21.77
C VAL A 198 14.28 7.84 -22.10
N SER A 199 15.18 8.07 -21.13
CA SER A 199 16.50 8.71 -21.40
C SER A 199 17.58 8.41 -20.35
N ASP A 200 18.85 8.48 -20.76
CA ASP A 200 20.06 8.31 -19.92
C ASP A 200 20.31 9.46 -18.93
N ASN A 201 19.54 10.54 -19.01
CA ASN A 201 19.59 11.64 -18.06
C ASN A 201 18.55 11.37 -16.96
N PRO A 202 18.86 11.50 -15.66
CA PRO A 202 17.85 11.34 -14.61
C PRO A 202 16.91 12.56 -14.61
N ALA A 203 16.04 12.62 -15.62
CA ALA A 203 14.87 13.46 -15.61
C ALA A 203 13.99 13.01 -14.42
N GLY A 204 13.17 13.92 -13.88
CA GLY A 204 12.15 13.50 -12.92
C GLY A 204 11.09 12.59 -13.56
N ASN A 205 9.88 12.63 -13.00
CA ASN A 205 8.71 11.93 -13.53
C ASN A 205 7.77 12.92 -14.25
N PRO A 206 7.98 13.22 -15.55
CA PRO A 206 7.13 14.18 -16.30
C PRO A 206 5.77 13.60 -16.69
N HIS A 207 5.56 12.29 -16.52
CA HIS A 207 4.32 11.59 -16.86
C HIS A 207 3.85 10.74 -15.68
N PRO A 208 3.43 11.37 -14.57
CA PRO A 208 3.01 10.65 -13.39
C PRO A 208 1.73 9.85 -13.65
N THR A 209 1.65 8.67 -13.04
CA THR A 209 0.54 7.72 -13.17
C THR A 209 0.08 7.26 -11.79
N LEU A 210 -0.97 6.43 -11.71
CA LEU A 210 -1.34 5.80 -10.44
C LEU A 210 -0.23 4.91 -9.86
N ASN A 211 0.63 4.32 -10.69
CA ASN A 211 1.71 3.43 -10.27
C ASN A 211 3.03 4.16 -10.01
N SER A 212 3.16 5.40 -10.50
CA SER A 212 4.28 6.29 -10.21
C SER A 212 3.74 7.71 -10.02
N PRO A 213 3.07 7.98 -8.89
CA PRO A 213 2.42 9.27 -8.66
C PRO A 213 3.43 10.33 -8.19
N THR A 214 3.18 11.58 -8.54
CA THR A 214 3.74 12.76 -7.84
C THR A 214 2.69 13.36 -6.92
N TYR A 215 3.09 14.28 -6.03
CA TYR A 215 2.10 15.01 -5.22
C TYR A 215 1.12 15.79 -6.11
N ARG A 216 1.64 16.49 -7.15
CA ARG A 216 0.79 17.23 -8.09
C ARG A 216 -0.15 16.34 -8.88
N TYR A 217 0.27 15.13 -9.23
CA TYR A 217 -0.61 14.14 -9.81
C TYR A 217 -1.74 13.74 -8.86
N LEU A 218 -1.43 13.43 -7.59
CA LEU A 218 -2.45 13.13 -6.58
C LEU A 218 -3.45 14.28 -6.41
N GLU A 219 -2.97 15.52 -6.37
CA GLU A 219 -3.82 16.71 -6.27
C GLU A 219 -4.78 16.87 -7.46
N SER A 220 -4.38 16.37 -8.65
CA SER A 220 -5.23 16.38 -9.85
C SER A 220 -6.29 15.27 -9.88
N LEU A 221 -6.21 14.28 -8.98
CA LEU A 221 -7.14 13.16 -8.98
C LEU A 221 -8.57 13.60 -8.67
N PRO A 222 -9.59 12.98 -9.32
CA PRO A 222 -10.98 13.21 -8.95
C PRO A 222 -11.22 12.94 -7.47
N THR A 223 -11.98 13.82 -6.82
CA THR A 223 -12.38 13.64 -5.40
C THR A 223 -13.78 13.04 -5.25
N ASP A 224 -14.49 12.82 -6.36
CA ASP A 224 -15.67 11.97 -6.38
C ASP A 224 -15.24 10.49 -6.34
N PRO A 225 -15.70 9.69 -5.36
CA PRO A 225 -15.21 8.32 -5.17
C PRO A 225 -15.62 7.37 -6.30
N GLU A 226 -16.73 7.59 -6.99
CA GLU A 226 -17.16 6.72 -8.10
C GLU A 226 -16.33 7.02 -9.35
N VAL A 227 -16.11 8.30 -9.65
CA VAL A 227 -15.26 8.73 -10.75
C VAL A 227 -13.81 8.30 -10.52
N LEU A 228 -13.30 8.45 -9.29
CA LEU A 228 -11.95 8.02 -8.94
C LEU A 228 -11.79 6.50 -9.06
N LEU A 229 -12.73 5.73 -8.50
CA LEU A 229 -12.68 4.27 -8.60
C LEU A 229 -12.75 3.80 -10.05
N LYS A 230 -13.60 4.41 -10.87
CA LYS A 230 -13.67 4.13 -12.30
C LYS A 230 -12.33 4.40 -13.01
N LYS A 231 -11.70 5.55 -12.73
CA LYS A 231 -10.37 5.89 -13.28
C LYS A 231 -9.34 4.82 -12.89
N ILE A 232 -9.33 4.38 -11.63
CA ILE A 232 -8.42 3.32 -11.17
C ILE A 232 -8.64 2.02 -11.96
N TYR A 233 -9.88 1.53 -12.03
CA TYR A 233 -10.18 0.32 -12.82
C TYR A 233 -9.82 0.44 -14.31
N ASP A 234 -9.99 1.63 -14.89
CA ASP A 234 -9.68 1.86 -16.31
C ASP A 234 -8.17 1.83 -16.56
N GLU A 235 -7.37 2.44 -15.68
CA GLU A 235 -5.90 2.53 -15.82
C GLU A 235 -5.17 1.26 -15.39
N THR A 236 -5.74 0.50 -14.45
CA THR A 236 -5.17 -0.78 -14.01
C THR A 236 -5.75 -1.97 -14.77
N ARG A 237 -6.54 -1.72 -15.82
CA ARG A 237 -7.17 -2.79 -16.60
C ARG A 237 -6.13 -3.74 -17.20
N GLY A 238 -6.28 -5.03 -16.89
CA GLY A 238 -5.36 -6.07 -17.35
C GLY A 238 -4.04 -6.12 -16.57
N ALA A 239 -3.86 -5.26 -15.58
CA ALA A 239 -2.84 -5.40 -14.56
C ALA A 239 -3.36 -6.18 -13.35
N GLY A 240 -2.42 -6.71 -12.57
CA GLY A 240 -2.73 -7.41 -11.33
C GLY A 240 -3.49 -8.72 -11.50
N PRO A 241 -3.81 -9.39 -10.39
CA PRO A 241 -4.41 -10.73 -10.40
C PRO A 241 -5.95 -10.69 -10.55
N GLY A 242 -6.52 -9.48 -10.60
CA GLY A 242 -7.93 -9.23 -10.86
C GLY A 242 -8.28 -7.77 -10.61
N PRO A 243 -9.33 -7.23 -11.26
CA PRO A 243 -9.60 -5.80 -11.26
C PRO A 243 -9.79 -5.23 -9.86
N ASP A 244 -10.56 -5.92 -9.01
CA ASP A 244 -10.85 -5.47 -7.65
C ASP A 244 -9.65 -5.59 -6.70
N GLN A 245 -8.81 -6.61 -6.89
CA GLN A 245 -7.60 -6.75 -6.08
C GLN A 245 -6.59 -5.68 -6.45
N GLU A 246 -6.41 -5.45 -7.75
CA GLU A 246 -5.52 -4.43 -8.27
C GLU A 246 -5.98 -3.04 -7.83
N ALA A 247 -7.27 -2.72 -7.98
CA ALA A 247 -7.82 -1.46 -7.48
C ALA A 247 -7.61 -1.27 -5.98
N PHE A 248 -7.74 -2.34 -5.18
CA PHE A 248 -7.41 -2.28 -3.75
C PHE A 248 -5.92 -1.96 -3.59
N VAL A 249 -5.01 -2.77 -4.09
CA VAL A 249 -3.55 -2.57 -3.98
C VAL A 249 -3.12 -1.17 -4.42
N THR A 250 -3.56 -0.70 -5.59
CA THR A 250 -3.25 0.65 -6.09
C THR A 250 -3.67 1.73 -5.10
N ILE A 251 -4.87 1.66 -4.51
CA ILE A 251 -5.29 2.62 -3.49
C ILE A 251 -4.37 2.57 -2.26
N GLY A 252 -4.00 1.37 -1.81
CA GLY A 252 -3.06 1.17 -0.69
C GLY A 252 -1.73 1.85 -0.95
N ASP A 253 -1.16 1.69 -2.15
CA ASP A 253 0.11 2.29 -2.55
C ASP A 253 0.06 3.82 -2.57
N LEU A 254 -1.01 4.41 -3.13
CA LEU A 254 -1.22 5.86 -3.14
C LEU A 254 -1.33 6.43 -1.71
N LEU A 255 -1.84 5.65 -0.76
CA LEU A 255 -1.95 6.05 0.64
C LEU A 255 -0.63 5.84 1.39
N ARG A 256 0.10 4.76 1.13
CA ARG A 256 1.31 4.38 1.88
C ARG A 256 2.51 5.26 1.55
N GLU A 257 2.82 5.43 0.27
CA GLU A 257 4.10 6.02 -0.17
C GLU A 257 4.03 7.54 -0.38
N GLN A 258 2.90 8.19 -0.09
CA GLN A 258 2.71 9.60 -0.37
C GLN A 258 2.05 10.39 0.76
N LEU A 259 2.13 11.72 0.64
CA LEU A 259 1.36 12.68 1.41
C LEU A 259 0.18 13.15 0.56
N ALA A 260 -0.83 12.30 0.37
CA ALA A 260 -1.99 12.67 -0.44
C ALA A 260 -2.77 13.85 0.20
N PRO A 261 -3.25 14.83 -0.60
CA PRO A 261 -4.10 15.89 -0.09
C PRO A 261 -5.31 15.34 0.70
N PRO A 262 -5.78 16.01 1.77
CA PRO A 262 -6.85 15.50 2.65
C PRO A 262 -8.11 15.02 1.90
N LYS A 263 -8.57 15.80 0.91
CA LYS A 263 -9.76 15.45 0.10
C LYS A 263 -9.52 14.25 -0.81
N VAL A 264 -8.31 14.11 -1.35
CA VAL A 264 -7.93 12.97 -2.21
C VAL A 264 -7.82 11.71 -1.36
N SER A 265 -7.20 11.80 -0.18
CA SER A 265 -7.15 10.70 0.80
C SER A 265 -8.56 10.22 1.17
N ALA A 266 -9.47 11.14 1.46
CA ALA A 266 -10.86 10.81 1.76
C ALA A 266 -11.57 10.14 0.57
N ALA A 267 -11.35 10.62 -0.65
CA ALA A 267 -11.89 10.02 -1.86
C ALA A 267 -11.35 8.60 -2.10
N LEU A 268 -10.05 8.36 -1.86
CA LEU A 268 -9.41 7.05 -1.95
C LEU A 268 -10.04 6.04 -0.98
N TYR A 269 -10.27 6.41 0.29
CA TYR A 269 -10.95 5.53 1.24
C TYR A 269 -12.41 5.26 0.85
N LYS A 270 -13.14 6.27 0.37
CA LYS A 270 -14.52 6.10 -0.12
C LYS A 270 -14.61 5.28 -1.40
N ALA A 271 -13.59 5.35 -2.27
CA ALA A 271 -13.47 4.48 -3.42
C ALA A 271 -13.22 3.02 -2.98
N ALA A 272 -12.30 2.80 -2.04
CA ALA A 272 -12.03 1.46 -1.50
C ALA A 272 -13.27 0.83 -0.83
N ALA A 273 -14.13 1.63 -0.20
CA ALA A 273 -15.38 1.16 0.41
C ALA A 273 -16.37 0.54 -0.59
N ARG A 274 -16.20 0.83 -1.88
CA ARG A 274 -17.06 0.35 -2.97
C ARG A 274 -16.47 -0.87 -3.68
N ILE A 275 -15.24 -1.26 -3.35
CA ILE A 275 -14.60 -2.45 -3.94
C ILE A 275 -15.26 -3.71 -3.35
N PRO A 276 -15.75 -4.64 -4.18
CA PRO A 276 -16.28 -5.91 -3.71
C PRO A 276 -15.25 -6.74 -2.92
N GLY A 277 -15.70 -7.36 -1.83
CA GLY A 277 -14.90 -8.27 -1.03
C GLY A 277 -14.02 -7.62 0.04
N VAL A 278 -14.13 -6.31 0.27
CA VAL A 278 -13.44 -5.65 1.39
C VAL A 278 -14.16 -5.96 2.71
N THR A 279 -13.40 -6.43 3.69
CA THR A 279 -13.85 -6.84 5.03
C THR A 279 -13.10 -6.09 6.13
N VAL A 280 -13.54 -6.21 7.38
CA VAL A 280 -12.85 -5.66 8.56
C VAL A 280 -12.06 -6.76 9.27
N VAL A 281 -10.90 -6.41 9.79
CA VAL A 281 -10.12 -7.21 10.75
C VAL A 281 -9.97 -6.37 12.02
N ASP A 282 -10.46 -6.87 13.15
CA ASP A 282 -10.58 -6.09 14.40
C ASP A 282 -9.22 -5.77 15.04
N ASP A 283 -8.22 -6.61 14.80
CA ASP A 283 -6.87 -6.45 15.31
C ASP A 283 -5.83 -6.93 14.30
N ALA A 284 -4.98 -6.01 13.86
CA ALA A 284 -3.82 -6.27 13.02
C ALA A 284 -2.61 -5.51 13.57
N VAL A 285 -1.41 -6.04 13.33
CA VAL A 285 -0.16 -5.50 13.86
C VAL A 285 0.74 -5.09 12.70
N ASP A 286 1.20 -3.83 12.73
CA ASP A 286 2.12 -3.29 11.72
C ASP A 286 3.58 -3.72 11.98
N ALA A 287 4.49 -3.35 11.07
CA ALA A 287 5.92 -3.71 11.20
C ALA A 287 6.64 -3.06 12.41
N ALA A 288 6.02 -2.08 13.06
CA ALA A 288 6.53 -1.42 14.27
C ALA A 288 5.90 -2.01 15.56
N GLY A 289 5.06 -3.04 15.45
CA GLY A 289 4.38 -3.66 16.58
C GLY A 289 3.15 -2.90 17.08
N ARG A 290 2.65 -1.90 16.33
CA ARG A 290 1.46 -1.14 16.70
C ARG A 290 0.21 -1.91 16.30
N HIS A 291 -0.71 -2.08 17.25
CA HIS A 291 -2.01 -2.70 17.02
C HIS A 291 -3.02 -1.68 16.45
N GLY A 292 -3.76 -2.11 15.45
CA GLY A 292 -4.76 -1.31 14.76
C GLY A 292 -6.00 -2.10 14.35
N VAL A 293 -7.02 -1.39 13.90
CA VAL A 293 -8.14 -1.99 13.14
C VAL A 293 -7.76 -1.97 11.66
N ALA A 294 -8.14 -2.98 10.89
CA ALA A 294 -7.81 -3.03 9.48
C ALA A 294 -9.02 -3.22 8.57
N VAL A 295 -8.93 -2.70 7.36
CA VAL A 295 -9.70 -3.24 6.24
C VAL A 295 -8.85 -4.21 5.45
N ALA A 296 -9.47 -5.23 4.88
CA ALA A 296 -8.75 -6.28 4.21
C ALA A 296 -9.49 -6.77 2.97
N ARG A 297 -8.74 -7.29 2.00
CA ARG A 297 -9.29 -8.00 0.85
C ARG A 297 -8.52 -9.30 0.65
N VAL A 298 -9.27 -10.39 0.43
CA VAL A 298 -8.69 -11.71 0.14
C VAL A 298 -8.70 -11.94 -1.36
N HIS A 299 -7.56 -12.39 -1.89
CA HIS A 299 -7.44 -12.83 -3.27
C HIS A 299 -6.41 -13.95 -3.36
N ALA A 300 -6.74 -15.02 -4.11
CA ALA A 300 -5.85 -16.16 -4.36
C ALA A 300 -5.16 -16.74 -3.09
N GLY A 301 -5.90 -16.81 -1.98
CA GLY A 301 -5.42 -17.39 -0.72
C GLY A 301 -4.57 -16.44 0.14
N GLU A 302 -4.36 -15.19 -0.29
CA GLU A 302 -3.68 -14.15 0.48
C GLU A 302 -4.67 -13.05 0.88
N ARG A 303 -4.54 -12.56 2.12
CA ARG A 303 -5.26 -11.40 2.63
C ARG A 303 -4.33 -10.20 2.73
N THR A 304 -4.64 -9.15 1.99
CA THR A 304 -4.00 -7.83 2.12
C THR A 304 -4.77 -7.00 3.14
N GLU A 305 -4.10 -6.42 4.12
CA GLU A 305 -4.66 -5.65 5.23
C GLU A 305 -4.07 -4.24 5.24
N TRP A 306 -4.92 -3.21 5.41
CA TRP A 306 -4.52 -1.84 5.72
C TRP A 306 -4.82 -1.53 7.16
N ILE A 307 -3.80 -1.21 7.93
CA ILE A 307 -3.88 -1.09 9.38
C ILE A 307 -4.02 0.38 9.76
N PHE A 308 -5.00 0.69 10.60
CA PHE A 308 -5.30 2.03 11.10
C PHE A 308 -5.26 2.06 12.62
N ASP A 309 -4.80 3.18 13.18
CA ASP A 309 -4.90 3.42 14.60
C ASP A 309 -6.37 3.41 15.05
N LYS A 310 -6.68 2.68 16.14
CA LYS A 310 -8.07 2.49 16.60
C LYS A 310 -8.73 3.79 17.07
N LYS A 311 -7.95 4.79 17.47
CA LYS A 311 -8.44 6.06 18.02
C LYS A 311 -8.40 7.17 16.97
N THR A 312 -7.25 7.35 16.32
CA THR A 312 -7.03 8.45 15.38
C THR A 312 -7.43 8.11 13.95
N LEU A 313 -7.68 6.83 13.65
CA LEU A 313 -7.95 6.34 12.30
C LEU A 313 -6.84 6.69 11.30
N GLU A 314 -5.63 6.95 11.80
CA GLU A 314 -4.46 7.19 10.97
C GLU A 314 -3.92 5.89 10.40
N PHE A 315 -3.58 5.91 9.11
CA PHE A 315 -2.95 4.77 8.45
C PHE A 315 -1.57 4.49 9.05
N LEU A 316 -1.42 3.30 9.63
CA LEU A 316 -0.20 2.83 10.29
C LEU A 316 0.70 2.05 9.33
N GLY A 317 0.12 1.25 8.44
CA GLY A 317 0.88 0.38 7.55
C GLY A 317 0.01 -0.71 6.93
N GLU A 318 0.66 -1.71 6.38
CA GLU A 318 0.03 -2.80 5.64
C GLU A 318 0.55 -4.15 6.11
N ARG A 319 -0.24 -5.19 5.88
CA ARG A 319 0.17 -6.57 6.13
C ARG A 319 -0.43 -7.51 5.09
N GLY A 320 0.37 -8.44 4.61
CA GLY A 320 -0.07 -9.56 3.80
C GLY A 320 0.02 -10.84 4.61
N VAL A 321 -1.04 -11.65 4.59
CA VAL A 321 -1.10 -12.91 5.33
C VAL A 321 -1.78 -13.98 4.48
N MET A 322 -1.14 -15.14 4.37
CA MET A 322 -1.79 -16.32 3.77
C MET A 322 -2.96 -16.78 4.63
N VAL A 323 -4.14 -16.94 4.05
CA VAL A 323 -5.36 -17.42 4.73
C VAL A 323 -5.68 -18.87 4.43
N GLU A 324 -4.97 -19.49 3.49
CA GLU A 324 -5.03 -20.91 3.20
C GLU A 324 -3.64 -21.44 2.83
N ASP A 325 -3.51 -22.77 2.85
CA ASP A 325 -2.30 -23.44 2.40
C ASP A 325 -2.21 -23.41 0.87
N THR A 326 -1.10 -22.92 0.36
CA THR A 326 -0.79 -22.89 -1.07
C THR A 326 0.56 -23.53 -1.35
N THR A 327 0.95 -23.63 -2.62
CA THR A 327 2.29 -24.07 -3.01
C THR A 327 3.39 -23.08 -2.61
N TRP A 328 3.04 -21.83 -2.30
CA TRP A 328 4.00 -20.76 -2.04
C TRP A 328 4.05 -20.34 -0.57
N GLY A 329 3.04 -20.69 0.23
CA GLY A 329 3.01 -20.31 1.65
C GLY A 329 1.96 -21.08 2.43
N LYS A 330 2.12 -21.07 3.76
CA LYS A 330 1.22 -21.75 4.70
C LYS A 330 0.23 -20.78 5.32
N THR A 331 -0.94 -21.28 5.70
CA THR A 331 -1.93 -20.50 6.45
C THR A 331 -1.30 -19.81 7.65
N GLY A 332 -1.56 -18.51 7.82
CA GLY A 332 -1.00 -17.67 8.89
C GLY A 332 0.40 -17.11 8.60
N GLN A 333 1.06 -17.52 7.53
CA GLN A 333 2.34 -16.97 7.12
C GLN A 333 2.20 -15.51 6.69
N VAL A 334 3.02 -14.63 7.26
CA VAL A 334 3.11 -13.23 6.85
C VAL A 334 3.95 -13.12 5.58
N THR A 335 3.38 -12.53 4.55
CA THR A 335 3.99 -12.32 3.23
C THR A 335 4.49 -10.89 3.06
N ALA A 336 3.95 -9.96 3.84
CA ALA A 336 4.23 -8.55 3.78
C ALA A 336 3.96 -7.90 5.15
N THR A 337 4.78 -6.95 5.56
CA THR A 337 4.49 -6.10 6.72
C THR A 337 5.19 -4.75 6.57
N THR A 338 4.44 -3.67 6.81
CA THR A 338 4.98 -2.31 6.79
C THR A 338 4.49 -1.50 7.98
N ALA A 339 5.23 -0.45 8.31
CA ALA A 339 4.82 0.59 9.25
C ALA A 339 5.31 1.94 8.75
N VAL A 340 4.39 2.86 8.48
CA VAL A 340 4.67 4.27 8.22
C VAL A 340 5.00 4.95 9.54
N LEU A 341 6.21 5.50 9.63
CA LEU A 341 6.74 6.12 10.84
C LEU A 341 6.60 7.64 10.81
N SER A 342 6.81 8.23 9.63
CA SER A 342 6.62 9.68 9.44
C SER A 342 6.41 10.03 7.98
N ARG A 343 5.69 11.14 7.76
CA ARG A 343 5.54 11.81 6.47
C ARG A 343 5.87 13.28 6.65
N ALA A 344 6.56 13.88 5.71
CA ALA A 344 6.94 15.29 5.77
C ALA A 344 7.23 15.87 4.39
N VAL A 345 7.57 17.16 4.35
CA VAL A 345 8.06 17.85 3.17
C VAL A 345 9.49 18.30 3.45
N THR A 346 10.40 18.07 2.51
CA THR A 346 11.81 18.49 2.62
C THR A 346 12.22 19.30 1.39
N ASP A 347 13.21 20.18 1.54
CA ASP A 347 13.72 20.97 0.42
C ASP A 347 14.68 20.15 -0.46
N LYS A 348 15.31 19.10 0.09
CA LYS A 348 16.21 18.21 -0.65
C LYS A 348 15.95 16.74 -0.33
N THR A 349 16.37 15.87 -1.24
CA THR A 349 16.45 14.42 -1.02
C THR A 349 17.55 14.09 -0.02
N GLY A 350 17.39 13.00 0.73
CA GLY A 350 18.42 12.48 1.65
C GLY A 350 18.48 13.20 3.01
N GLU A 351 17.75 14.31 3.17
CA GLU A 351 17.57 15.03 4.44
C GLU A 351 16.40 14.44 5.23
N ALA A 352 16.55 14.35 6.56
CA ALA A 352 15.44 14.02 7.45
C ALA A 352 14.68 15.31 7.83
N PRO A 353 13.37 15.24 8.11
CA PRO A 353 12.57 16.40 8.49
C PRO A 353 13.11 17.07 9.75
N GLY A 354 13.21 18.40 9.75
CA GLY A 354 13.65 19.18 10.92
C GLY A 354 15.16 19.38 11.05
N HIS A 355 15.98 18.91 10.11
CA HIS A 355 17.40 19.28 10.02
C HIS A 355 17.61 20.47 9.06
N THR A 356 17.13 21.64 9.43
CA THR A 356 17.76 22.89 8.96
C THR A 356 19.12 22.99 9.65
N ARG A 357 20.19 22.98 8.86
CA ARG A 357 21.57 23.10 9.34
C ARG A 357 21.91 24.54 9.68
#